data_AF-A0A5K1ISR5-F1
#
_entry.id   AF-A0A5K1ISR5-F1
#
_cell.length_a   1.000
_cell.length_b   1.000
_cell.length_c   1.000
_cell.angle_alpha   90.00
_cell.angle_beta   90.00
_cell.angle_gamma   90.00
#
_symmetry.space_group_name_H-M   'P 1'
#
loop_
_entity.id
_entity.type
_entity.pdbx_description
1 polymer ?
#
loop_
_entity_poly.entity_id
_entity_poly.type
_entity_poly.pdbx_seq_one_letter_code
_entity_poly.pdbx_strand_id
1 'polypeptide(L)'
;MKDRFSITTYSVQSILGLIESGDIAIPEIQRPFVWDSTQVRDLVDSLYHGYPTGYLITWKNPDVKIKGGGTAEGKTVLIDGQQRVTALMAALAGRQVLNDDYESKRVKIAFNPLYDGDDTPFAVLTPVIEKNPAWIPDISVLFAAGFSTFKFIGDYIAANEGCDPDEVSSRIDDLKAIAARQLGCIVVNADCGIDEVTEIFIRINSKGKVLSQADFAMSKIAADEAHGGNMLRKAIDYYCHLAVKPEFWSTISNQDTDYMASEYSGLAEWLKNDKEDIYDPDYNDVLRVAFMYKFGRGKLADLVALLSGRDFAERDYKAEIADESFEMLHDGVVRFMTKDSFQDFTSALKSAGFVSPSIMSSKGAVNFAYNLYLRLRDDAEVPAVEVKRWVQRWYVMSVLTGRYSGSSESQMDRDIRRISEQGFLPFYEEVVASRLSDTFWEVELPQNLVTTSTRTGAWMVFLAAQAREANNTLFTQGFKVADIIGNVGDIHHIFPKAYLQEELNAPQRLYNQVANYTYLERRINIAIGKKRPGEYFTTARDAIDSGETYFGDIGSNEELSANLEANCIPNGIFDMGAEDYEGFLEQRRVLMAKKIERYFKGL
;
A
#
# COMPACT_ATOMS: atom_id res chain seq x y z
N MET A 1 12.65 32.93 16.97
CA MET A 1 12.21 31.53 16.80
C MET A 1 10.73 31.54 17.16
N LYS A 2 9.83 31.20 16.24
CA LYS A 2 8.37 31.20 16.51
C LYS A 2 7.96 29.76 16.79
N ASP A 3 7.32 29.53 17.94
CA ASP A 3 6.79 28.22 18.26
C ASP A 3 5.69 27.85 17.27
N ARG A 4 5.74 26.61 16.77
CA ARG A 4 4.81 26.08 15.75
C ARG A 4 3.65 25.27 16.35
N PHE A 5 3.56 25.23 17.67
CA PHE A 5 2.53 24.52 18.41
C PHE A 5 2.27 25.19 19.76
N SER A 6 1.12 24.87 20.35
CA SER A 6 0.79 25.14 21.75
C SER A 6 0.37 23.85 22.46
N ILE A 7 0.45 23.82 23.79
CA ILE A 7 -0.03 22.69 24.60
C ILE A 7 -1.30 23.13 25.33
N THR A 8 -2.32 22.29 25.29
CA THR A 8 -3.56 22.41 26.05
C THR A 8 -3.91 21.06 26.68
N THR A 9 -4.94 21.01 27.51
CA THR A 9 -5.49 19.75 28.03
C THR A 9 -6.99 19.67 27.80
N TYR A 10 -7.47 18.46 27.54
CA TYR A 10 -8.91 18.16 27.48
C TYR A 10 -9.22 17.07 28.50
N SER A 11 -10.38 17.16 29.16
CA SER A 11 -10.89 16.00 29.90
C SER A 11 -11.26 14.88 28.91
N VAL A 12 -11.22 13.62 29.36
CA VAL A 12 -11.71 12.49 28.55
C VAL A 12 -13.14 12.73 28.06
N GLN A 13 -14.02 13.25 28.91
CA GLN A 13 -15.38 13.59 28.52
C GLN A 13 -15.42 14.69 27.45
N SER A 14 -14.59 15.72 27.60
CA SER A 14 -14.53 16.84 26.65
C SER A 14 -14.04 16.40 25.28
N ILE A 15 -13.00 15.56 25.20
CA ILE A 15 -12.50 15.10 23.90
C ILE A 15 -13.53 14.22 23.19
N LEU A 16 -14.20 13.32 23.92
CA LEU A 16 -15.25 12.48 23.35
C LEU A 16 -16.43 13.33 22.86
N GLY A 17 -16.81 14.36 23.62
CA GLY A 17 -17.87 15.30 23.23
C GLY A 17 -17.52 16.12 21.97
N LEU A 18 -16.30 16.64 21.87
CA LEU A 18 -15.83 17.40 20.69
C LEU A 18 -15.78 16.55 19.41
N ILE A 19 -15.60 15.24 19.56
CA ILE A 19 -15.59 14.31 18.44
C ILE A 19 -17.02 13.92 18.07
N GLU A 20 -17.88 13.71 19.06
CA GLU A 20 -19.30 13.43 18.85
C GLU A 20 -20.04 14.61 18.21
N SER A 21 -19.66 15.85 18.53
CA SER A 21 -20.19 17.07 17.88
C SER A 21 -19.60 17.32 16.49
N GLY A 22 -18.53 16.61 16.10
CA GLY A 22 -17.82 16.82 14.83
C GLY A 22 -16.86 18.02 14.83
N ASP A 23 -16.60 18.67 15.97
CA ASP A 23 -15.66 19.79 16.12
C ASP A 23 -14.21 19.34 15.93
N ILE A 24 -13.91 18.11 16.36
CA ILE A 24 -12.66 17.40 16.06
C ILE A 24 -12.99 16.22 15.15
N ALA A 25 -12.59 16.34 13.89
CA ALA A 25 -12.64 15.23 12.96
C ALA A 25 -11.54 14.22 13.31
N ILE A 26 -11.91 12.95 13.48
CA ILE A 26 -10.94 11.84 13.48
C ILE A 26 -10.82 11.35 12.03
N PRO A 27 -9.67 11.57 11.38
CA PRO A 27 -9.40 11.05 10.05
C PRO A 27 -9.69 9.58 9.89
N GLU A 28 -9.35 8.75 10.87
CA GLU A 28 -9.34 7.29 10.76
C GLU A 28 -10.58 6.60 11.33
N ILE A 29 -11.70 7.30 11.58
CA ILE A 29 -12.95 6.64 12.06
C ILE A 29 -13.40 5.50 11.13
N GLN A 30 -13.10 5.59 9.84
CA GLN A 30 -13.43 4.59 8.82
C GLN A 30 -12.30 3.59 8.53
N ARG A 31 -11.16 3.66 9.23
CA ARG A 31 -10.15 2.61 9.15
C ARG A 31 -10.42 1.52 10.17
N PRO A 32 -10.00 0.30 9.86
CA PRO A 32 -9.83 -0.72 10.85
C PRO A 32 -9.14 -0.25 12.12
N PHE A 33 -9.81 -0.46 13.24
CA PHE A 33 -9.25 -0.37 14.58
C PHE A 33 -8.32 -1.55 14.80
N VAL A 34 -7.01 -1.26 14.78
CA VAL A 34 -5.93 -2.27 14.85
C VAL A 34 -5.55 -2.65 16.28
N TRP A 35 -6.03 -1.91 17.28
CA TRP A 35 -5.79 -2.24 18.67
C TRP A 35 -6.64 -3.44 19.09
N ASP A 36 -6.01 -4.42 19.72
CA ASP A 36 -6.74 -5.52 20.32
C ASP A 36 -7.45 -5.07 21.62
N SER A 37 -8.40 -5.88 22.09
CA SER A 37 -9.17 -5.56 23.30
C SER A 37 -8.29 -5.41 24.55
N THR A 38 -7.10 -6.03 24.58
CA THR A 38 -6.15 -5.98 25.70
C THR A 38 -5.49 -4.61 25.76
N GLN A 39 -5.09 -4.05 24.62
CA GLN A 39 -4.56 -2.68 24.52
C GLN A 39 -5.60 -1.63 24.95
N VAL A 40 -6.88 -1.87 24.63
CA VAL A 40 -7.98 -1.03 25.10
C VAL A 40 -8.12 -1.10 26.63
N ARG A 41 -8.07 -2.31 27.21
CA ARG A 41 -8.06 -2.51 28.68
C ARG A 41 -6.91 -1.73 29.32
N ASP A 42 -5.70 -1.85 28.79
CA ASP A 42 -4.50 -1.21 29.36
C ASP A 42 -4.56 0.32 29.34
N LEU A 43 -5.19 0.89 28.31
CA LEU A 43 -5.45 2.33 28.27
C LEU A 43 -6.42 2.76 29.37
N VAL A 44 -7.51 2.01 29.57
CA VAL A 44 -8.49 2.29 30.64
C VAL A 44 -7.83 2.15 32.01
N ASP A 45 -7.05 1.08 32.22
CA ASP A 45 -6.30 0.85 33.45
C ASP A 45 -5.32 1.98 33.76
N SER A 46 -4.59 2.45 32.74
CA SER A 46 -3.70 3.60 32.88
C SER A 46 -4.46 4.87 33.31
N LEU A 47 -5.64 5.12 32.75
CA LEU A 47 -6.47 6.27 33.14
C LEU A 47 -7.04 6.14 34.55
N TYR A 48 -7.41 4.93 34.96
CA TYR A 48 -7.89 4.63 36.30
C TYR A 48 -6.81 4.98 37.34
N HIS A 49 -5.59 4.48 37.14
CA HIS A 49 -4.43 4.74 38.01
C HIS A 49 -3.84 6.16 37.86
N GLY A 50 -4.28 6.94 36.87
CA GLY A 50 -3.77 8.30 36.62
C GLY A 50 -2.37 8.30 36.00
N TYR A 51 -1.98 7.23 35.33
CA TYR A 51 -0.73 7.14 34.59
C TYR A 51 -0.76 7.97 33.30
N PRO A 52 0.39 8.45 32.81
CA PRO A 52 0.46 9.17 31.54
C PRO A 52 0.02 8.30 30.36
N THR A 53 -0.93 8.78 29.56
CA THR A 53 -1.45 8.09 28.36
C THR A 53 -0.97 8.74 27.05
N GLY A 54 0.07 9.57 27.13
CA GLY A 54 0.66 10.31 26.02
C GLY A 54 -0.12 11.58 25.64
N TYR A 55 0.31 12.24 24.57
CA TYR A 55 -0.34 13.45 24.04
C TYR A 55 -1.20 13.12 22.83
N LEU A 56 -2.33 13.79 22.67
CA LEU A 56 -3.04 13.89 21.40
C LEU A 56 -2.39 15.00 20.56
N ILE A 57 -2.45 14.90 19.24
CA ILE A 57 -1.99 15.98 18.35
C ILE A 57 -3.14 16.39 17.46
N THR A 58 -3.48 17.68 17.49
CA THR A 58 -4.53 18.26 16.67
C THR A 58 -3.97 19.38 15.81
N TRP A 59 -4.63 19.63 14.68
CA TRP A 59 -4.35 20.77 13.82
C TRP A 59 -5.66 21.40 13.39
N LYS A 60 -5.76 22.72 13.53
CA LYS A 60 -6.91 23.49 13.02
C LYS A 60 -6.61 23.88 11.57
N ASN A 61 -7.50 23.51 10.66
CA ASN A 61 -7.42 24.00 9.28
C ASN A 61 -7.46 25.54 9.27
N PRO A 62 -6.82 26.20 8.30
CA PRO A 62 -6.95 27.63 8.11
C PRO A 62 -8.40 28.05 7.86
N ASP A 63 -8.76 29.26 8.30
CA ASP A 63 -10.07 29.84 8.02
C ASP A 63 -10.20 30.14 6.52
N VAL A 64 -11.41 29.92 5.96
CA VAL A 64 -11.67 30.02 4.51
C VAL A 64 -12.56 31.22 4.21
N LYS A 65 -12.20 32.02 3.20
CA LYS A 65 -13.04 33.14 2.75
C LYS A 65 -14.23 32.65 1.94
N ILE A 66 -15.43 33.12 2.29
CA ILE A 66 -16.70 32.70 1.69
C ILE A 66 -17.16 33.71 0.62
N LYS A 67 -17.83 33.21 -0.43
CA LYS A 67 -18.56 34.04 -1.41
C LYS A 67 -19.59 34.94 -0.71
N GLY A 68 -19.42 36.25 -0.85
CA GLY A 68 -20.33 37.26 -0.27
C GLY A 68 -19.77 38.04 0.91
N GLY A 69 -18.55 37.74 1.36
CA GLY A 69 -17.89 38.42 2.48
C GLY A 69 -18.07 37.67 3.81
N GLY A 70 -16.98 37.53 4.57
CA GLY A 70 -16.91 36.74 5.80
C GLY A 70 -15.87 35.62 5.73
N THR A 71 -15.62 34.98 6.87
CA THR A 71 -14.63 33.90 7.04
C THR A 71 -15.31 32.72 7.73
N ALA A 72 -15.20 31.52 7.15
CA ALA A 72 -15.61 30.27 7.78
C ALA A 72 -14.46 29.76 8.65
N GLU A 73 -14.75 29.39 9.90
CA GLU A 73 -13.74 28.78 10.77
C GLU A 73 -13.31 27.40 10.25
N GLY A 74 -12.01 27.16 10.23
CA GLY A 74 -11.48 25.84 9.84
C GLY A 74 -11.78 24.75 10.89
N LYS A 75 -12.14 23.55 10.42
CA LYS A 75 -12.34 22.37 11.29
C LYS A 75 -11.03 21.89 11.92
N THR A 76 -11.09 21.40 13.15
CA THR A 76 -9.95 20.76 13.83
C THR A 76 -9.85 19.29 13.45
N VAL A 77 -8.65 18.80 13.17
CA VAL A 77 -8.38 17.42 12.76
C VAL A 77 -7.45 16.77 13.79
N LEU A 78 -7.80 15.57 14.25
CA LEU A 78 -6.95 14.74 15.10
C LEU A 78 -5.88 14.03 14.25
N ILE A 79 -4.64 14.45 14.36
CA ILE A 79 -3.53 13.89 13.59
C ILE A 79 -2.90 12.70 14.31
N ASP A 80 -2.76 12.75 15.64
CA ASP A 80 -2.20 11.65 16.43
C ASP A 80 -3.05 11.32 17.65
N GLY A 81 -3.01 10.05 18.06
CA GLY A 81 -3.80 9.52 19.17
C GLY A 81 -5.15 8.96 18.76
N GLN A 82 -5.36 8.76 17.46
CA GLN A 82 -6.60 8.22 16.90
C GLN A 82 -6.99 6.87 17.52
N GLN A 83 -6.08 5.88 17.55
CA GLN A 83 -6.35 4.58 18.18
C GLN A 83 -6.69 4.72 19.67
N ARG A 84 -6.03 5.63 20.40
CA ARG A 84 -6.36 5.90 21.82
C ARG A 84 -7.76 6.48 21.96
N VAL A 85 -8.13 7.45 21.13
CA VAL A 85 -9.46 8.06 21.21
C VAL A 85 -10.56 7.10 20.76
N THR A 86 -10.33 6.31 19.70
CA THR A 86 -11.24 5.24 19.27
C THR A 86 -11.40 4.18 20.36
N ALA A 87 -10.33 3.81 21.07
CA ALA A 87 -10.39 2.93 22.23
C ALA A 87 -11.26 3.49 23.37
N LEU A 88 -11.16 4.81 23.64
CA LEU A 88 -12.01 5.47 24.63
C LEU A 88 -13.49 5.52 24.19
N MET A 89 -13.76 5.78 22.91
CA MET A 89 -15.11 5.71 22.35
C MET A 89 -15.69 4.28 22.47
N ALA A 90 -14.88 3.26 22.23
CA ALA A 90 -15.30 1.87 22.33
C ALA A 90 -15.57 1.48 23.79
N ALA A 91 -14.63 1.75 24.70
CA ALA A 91 -14.68 1.31 26.08
C ALA A 91 -15.63 2.14 26.96
N LEU A 92 -15.66 3.47 26.79
CA LEU A 92 -16.42 4.38 27.66
C LEU A 92 -17.75 4.81 27.04
N ALA A 93 -17.75 5.25 25.78
CA ALA A 93 -18.97 5.71 25.10
C ALA A 93 -19.82 4.56 24.51
N GLY A 94 -19.31 3.34 24.59
CA GLY A 94 -20.05 2.17 24.19
C GLY A 94 -20.23 1.99 22.68
N ARG A 95 -19.39 2.62 21.87
CA ARG A 95 -19.47 2.56 20.40
C ARG A 95 -18.93 1.23 19.85
N GLN A 96 -19.44 0.82 18.69
CA GLN A 96 -18.82 -0.26 17.91
C GLN A 96 -17.64 0.30 17.11
N VAL A 97 -16.65 -0.56 16.85
CA VAL A 97 -15.46 -0.23 16.04
C VAL A 97 -15.36 -1.22 14.90
N LEU A 98 -14.88 -0.77 13.73
CA LEU A 98 -14.59 -1.65 12.61
C LEU A 98 -13.23 -2.31 12.84
N ASN A 99 -13.10 -3.63 12.69
CA ASN A 99 -11.80 -4.31 12.75
C ASN A 99 -11.09 -4.31 11.37
N ASP A 100 -9.95 -5.00 11.26
CA ASP A 100 -9.16 -5.16 10.01
C ASP A 100 -9.92 -5.83 8.86
N ASP A 101 -11.03 -6.49 9.18
CA ASP A 101 -11.96 -7.11 8.24
C ASP A 101 -13.21 -6.25 7.99
N TYR A 102 -13.20 -4.99 8.44
CA TYR A 102 -14.33 -4.05 8.37
C TYR A 102 -15.61 -4.58 9.01
N GLU A 103 -15.49 -5.49 9.97
CA GLU A 103 -16.60 -6.00 10.75
C GLU A 103 -16.83 -5.10 11.96
N SER A 104 -18.10 -4.74 12.18
CA SER A 104 -18.50 -4.00 13.37
C SER A 104 -18.38 -4.88 14.62
N LYS A 105 -17.42 -4.57 15.49
CA LYS A 105 -17.14 -5.28 16.73
C LYS A 105 -17.38 -4.39 17.94
N ARG A 106 -17.94 -4.98 19.00
CA ARG A 106 -18.06 -4.36 20.31
C ARG A 106 -16.88 -4.75 21.20
N VAL A 107 -16.09 -3.78 21.65
CA VAL A 107 -15.06 -4.01 22.67
C VAL A 107 -15.66 -3.73 24.04
N LYS A 108 -15.78 -4.76 24.88
CA LYS A 108 -16.30 -4.65 26.24
C LYS A 108 -15.18 -4.86 27.24
N ILE A 109 -14.92 -3.84 28.05
CA ILE A 109 -13.97 -3.90 29.15
C ILE A 109 -14.78 -4.09 30.43
N ALA A 110 -14.44 -5.15 31.17
CA ALA A 110 -15.03 -5.48 32.45
C ALA A 110 -14.19 -4.90 33.60
N PHE A 111 -14.83 -4.64 34.73
CA PHE A 111 -14.19 -4.09 35.94
C PHE A 111 -14.66 -4.84 37.18
N ASN A 112 -13.74 -5.12 38.11
CA ASN A 112 -14.05 -5.76 39.39
C ASN A 112 -13.83 -4.78 40.56
N PRO A 113 -14.91 -4.21 41.13
CA PRO A 113 -14.84 -3.35 42.31
C PRO A 113 -14.26 -4.02 43.56
N LEU A 114 -14.28 -5.35 43.64
CA LEU A 114 -13.81 -6.13 44.79
C LEU A 114 -12.36 -6.62 44.61
N TYR A 115 -11.68 -6.17 43.56
CA TYR A 115 -10.31 -6.58 43.29
C TYR A 115 -9.32 -5.90 44.24
N ASP A 116 -8.51 -6.70 44.93
CA ASP A 116 -7.56 -6.30 45.97
C ASP A 116 -6.09 -6.59 45.64
N GLY A 117 -5.81 -7.16 44.45
CA GLY A 117 -4.44 -7.49 44.04
C GLY A 117 -3.66 -6.32 43.44
N ASP A 118 -2.38 -6.55 43.16
CA ASP A 118 -1.41 -5.53 42.72
C ASP A 118 -1.38 -5.30 41.20
N ASP A 119 -2.16 -6.06 40.40
CA ASP A 119 -2.15 -5.91 38.93
C ASP A 119 -3.21 -4.93 38.40
N THR A 120 -4.30 -5.42 37.79
CA THR A 120 -5.34 -4.60 37.19
C THR A 120 -6.73 -5.08 37.59
N PRO A 121 -7.63 -4.18 38.05
CA PRO A 121 -9.03 -4.53 38.28
C PRO A 121 -9.83 -4.68 36.98
N PHE A 122 -9.20 -4.58 35.81
CA PHE A 122 -9.85 -4.63 34.50
C PHE A 122 -9.56 -5.92 33.74
N ALA A 123 -10.52 -6.36 32.92
CA ALA A 123 -10.34 -7.49 32.03
C ALA A 123 -11.12 -7.30 30.71
N VAL A 124 -10.67 -7.97 29.66
CA VAL A 124 -11.49 -8.12 28.44
C VAL A 124 -12.64 -9.08 28.76
N LEU A 125 -13.88 -8.73 28.39
CA LEU A 125 -15.02 -9.57 28.69
C LEU A 125 -14.87 -10.98 28.09
N THR A 126 -15.11 -11.99 28.91
CA THR A 126 -15.19 -13.40 28.50
C THR A 126 -16.48 -14.03 29.06
N PRO A 127 -16.95 -15.17 28.51
CA PRO A 127 -18.13 -15.86 29.05
C PRO A 127 -18.01 -16.30 30.52
N VAL A 128 -16.79 -16.40 31.04
CA VAL A 128 -16.53 -16.70 32.45
C VAL A 128 -16.72 -15.45 33.31
N ILE A 129 -16.17 -14.32 32.87
CA ILE A 129 -16.32 -13.02 33.54
C ILE A 129 -17.79 -12.57 33.55
N GLU A 130 -18.50 -12.76 32.43
CA GLU A 130 -19.91 -12.36 32.30
C GLU A 130 -20.84 -13.05 33.31
N LYS A 131 -20.47 -14.26 33.77
CA LYS A 131 -21.25 -15.04 34.74
C LYS A 131 -20.86 -14.78 36.20
N ASN A 132 -19.80 -14.01 36.44
CA ASN A 132 -19.29 -13.76 37.78
C ASN A 132 -19.85 -12.42 38.31
N PRO A 133 -20.65 -12.44 39.40
CA PRO A 133 -21.29 -11.22 39.92
C PRO A 133 -20.30 -10.19 40.47
N ALA A 134 -19.06 -10.57 40.77
CA ALA A 134 -18.01 -9.64 41.18
C ALA A 134 -17.50 -8.75 40.02
N TRP A 135 -17.86 -9.07 38.78
CA TRP A 135 -17.44 -8.30 37.61
C TRP A 135 -18.60 -7.49 37.04
N ILE A 136 -18.33 -6.22 36.79
CA ILE A 136 -19.14 -5.36 35.92
C ILE A 136 -18.76 -5.71 34.49
N PRO A 137 -19.65 -6.31 33.66
CA PRO A 137 -19.25 -6.87 32.37
C PRO A 137 -18.87 -5.85 31.29
N ASP A 138 -19.37 -4.62 31.39
CA ASP A 138 -19.13 -3.54 30.44
C ASP A 138 -19.13 -2.20 31.17
N ILE A 139 -17.98 -1.57 31.33
CA ILE A 139 -17.85 -0.28 32.03
C ILE A 139 -18.60 0.86 31.34
N SER A 140 -18.90 0.77 30.04
CA SER A 140 -19.57 1.86 29.29
C SER A 140 -20.95 2.21 29.87
N VAL A 141 -21.62 1.27 30.55
CA VAL A 141 -22.91 1.50 31.19
C VAL A 141 -22.84 2.57 32.28
N LEU A 142 -21.69 2.72 32.95
CA LEU A 142 -21.46 3.69 34.02
C LEU A 142 -21.35 5.13 33.50
N PHE A 143 -21.05 5.29 32.20
CA PHE A 143 -20.88 6.58 31.52
C PHE A 143 -22.10 6.96 30.68
N ALA A 144 -23.13 6.12 30.63
CA ALA A 144 -24.35 6.39 29.87
C ALA A 144 -25.15 7.56 30.47
N ALA A 145 -25.78 8.35 29.60
CA ALA A 145 -26.66 9.43 30.03
C ALA A 145 -27.83 8.89 30.86
N GLY A 146 -28.07 9.48 32.03
CA GLY A 146 -29.14 9.06 32.95
C GLY A 146 -28.80 7.84 33.83
N PHE A 147 -27.56 7.36 33.83
CA PHE A 147 -27.11 6.28 34.72
C PHE A 147 -27.27 6.67 36.20
N SER A 148 -27.90 5.80 37.00
CA SER A 148 -28.09 5.99 38.44
C SER A 148 -27.05 5.20 39.23
N THR A 149 -26.00 5.89 39.69
CA THR A 149 -24.94 5.30 40.52
C THR A 149 -25.50 4.70 41.81
N PHE A 150 -26.43 5.39 42.48
CA PHE A 150 -27.03 4.90 43.72
C PHE A 150 -27.76 3.58 43.53
N LYS A 151 -28.61 3.48 42.49
CA LYS A 151 -29.35 2.24 42.20
C LYS A 151 -28.38 1.11 41.86
N PHE A 152 -27.41 1.39 41.00
CA PHE A 152 -26.45 0.39 40.56
C PHE A 152 -25.61 -0.19 41.70
N ILE A 153 -25.10 0.67 42.60
CA ILE A 153 -24.34 0.22 43.78
C ILE A 153 -25.22 -0.65 44.68
N GLY A 154 -26.48 -0.26 44.91
CA GLY A 154 -27.44 -1.06 45.68
C GLY A 154 -27.67 -2.45 45.07
N ASP A 155 -27.88 -2.52 43.76
CA ASP A 155 -28.07 -3.79 43.04
C ASP A 155 -26.78 -4.65 43.07
N TYR A 156 -25.61 -4.03 42.95
CA TYR A 156 -24.31 -4.72 42.98
C TYR A 156 -24.01 -5.33 44.34
N ILE A 157 -24.25 -4.60 45.44
CA ILE A 157 -24.06 -5.07 46.81
C ILE A 157 -25.01 -6.24 47.11
N ALA A 158 -26.27 -6.15 46.65
CA ALA A 158 -27.24 -7.23 46.81
C ALA A 158 -26.82 -8.53 46.09
N ALA A 159 -26.08 -8.42 44.98
CA ALA A 159 -25.56 -9.56 44.23
C ALA A 159 -24.24 -10.13 44.81
N ASN A 160 -23.55 -9.38 45.67
CA ASN A 160 -22.25 -9.75 46.24
C ASN A 160 -22.28 -9.65 47.77
N GLU A 161 -22.89 -10.64 48.43
CA GLU A 161 -23.02 -10.66 49.88
C GLU A 161 -21.65 -10.60 50.58
N GLY A 162 -21.51 -9.72 51.57
CA GLY A 162 -20.30 -9.58 52.38
C GLY A 162 -19.26 -8.58 51.86
N CYS A 163 -19.52 -7.88 50.74
CA CYS A 163 -18.68 -6.76 50.32
C CYS A 163 -18.90 -5.50 51.17
N ASP A 164 -17.89 -4.64 51.26
CA ASP A 164 -17.97 -3.35 51.92
C ASP A 164 -18.64 -2.31 50.99
N PRO A 165 -19.83 -1.77 51.34
CA PRO A 165 -20.53 -0.77 50.54
C PRO A 165 -19.71 0.49 50.26
N ASP A 166 -18.92 0.94 51.24
CA ASP A 166 -18.14 2.18 51.12
C ASP A 166 -16.96 1.96 50.18
N GLU A 167 -16.32 0.79 50.24
CA GLU A 167 -15.26 0.42 49.30
C GLU A 167 -15.79 0.31 47.87
N VAL A 168 -16.91 -0.41 47.66
CA VAL A 168 -17.55 -0.51 46.34
C VAL A 168 -17.90 0.87 45.80
N SER A 169 -18.49 1.74 46.62
CA SER A 169 -18.82 3.11 46.21
C SER A 169 -17.57 3.88 45.79
N SER A 170 -16.49 3.82 46.59
CA SER A 170 -15.22 4.49 46.29
C SER A 170 -14.64 4.01 44.96
N ARG A 171 -14.61 2.69 44.70
CA ARG A 171 -14.07 2.12 43.47
C ARG A 171 -14.88 2.50 42.23
N ILE A 172 -16.20 2.61 42.37
CA ILE A 172 -17.08 3.10 41.30
C ILE A 172 -16.86 4.59 41.04
N ASP A 173 -16.65 5.39 42.08
CA ASP A 173 -16.34 6.81 41.94
C ASP A 173 -14.96 7.03 41.27
N ASP A 174 -13.94 6.24 41.64
CA ASP A 174 -12.63 6.23 40.99
C ASP A 174 -12.73 5.87 39.50
N LEU A 175 -13.55 4.86 39.17
CA LEU A 175 -13.80 4.47 37.78
C LEU A 175 -14.47 5.60 37.00
N LYS A 176 -15.48 6.25 37.57
CA LYS A 176 -16.16 7.39 36.94
C LYS A 176 -15.25 8.62 36.80
N ALA A 177 -14.27 8.77 37.69
CA ALA A 177 -13.30 9.86 37.63
C ALA A 177 -12.42 9.81 36.35
N ILE A 178 -12.36 8.67 35.66
CA ILE A 178 -11.73 8.55 34.32
C ILE A 178 -12.27 9.63 33.36
N ALA A 179 -13.58 9.92 33.38
CA ALA A 179 -14.18 10.92 32.51
C ALA A 179 -13.59 12.34 32.70
N ALA A 180 -13.12 12.65 33.92
CA ALA A 180 -12.54 13.94 34.27
C ALA A 180 -11.00 13.99 34.10
N ARG A 181 -10.34 12.85 33.83
CA ARG A 181 -8.89 12.78 33.63
C ARG A 181 -8.46 13.68 32.47
N GLN A 182 -7.36 14.40 32.68
CA GLN A 182 -6.82 15.34 31.70
C GLN A 182 -5.89 14.62 30.73
N LEU A 183 -6.18 14.74 29.44
CA LEU A 183 -5.32 14.32 28.35
C LEU A 183 -4.55 15.53 27.82
N GLY A 184 -3.23 15.38 27.69
CA GLY A 184 -2.41 16.40 27.04
C GLY A 184 -2.73 16.47 25.54
N CYS A 185 -2.84 17.68 24.99
CA CYS A 185 -3.07 17.89 23.57
C CYS A 185 -2.10 18.94 23.03
N ILE A 186 -1.33 18.55 22.02
CA ILE A 186 -0.50 19.44 21.22
C ILE A 186 -1.37 19.97 20.09
N VAL A 187 -1.53 21.29 20.04
CA VAL A 187 -2.25 21.98 18.96
C VAL A 187 -1.21 22.58 18.03
N VAL A 188 -1.11 22.05 16.82
CA VAL A 188 -0.27 22.60 15.76
C VAL A 188 -0.91 23.88 15.26
N ASN A 189 -0.12 24.96 15.14
CA ASN A 189 -0.66 26.25 14.76
C ASN A 189 -1.30 26.20 13.37
N ALA A 190 -2.39 26.96 13.20
CA ALA A 190 -3.12 27.04 11.93
C ALA A 190 -2.30 27.67 10.78
N ASP A 191 -1.24 28.41 11.09
CA ASP A 191 -0.34 28.99 10.08
C ASP A 191 0.74 28.02 9.57
N CYS A 192 0.85 26.83 10.16
CA CYS A 192 1.73 25.78 9.66
C CYS A 192 1.19 25.21 8.35
N GLY A 193 2.04 25.18 7.33
CA GLY A 193 1.73 24.49 6.07
C GLY A 193 1.68 22.98 6.28
N ILE A 194 1.00 22.25 5.39
CA ILE A 194 0.82 20.80 5.53
C ILE A 194 2.15 20.02 5.56
N ASP A 195 3.17 20.47 4.82
CA ASP A 195 4.51 19.87 4.85
C ASP A 195 5.14 20.01 6.23
N GLU A 196 4.96 21.15 6.89
CA GLU A 196 5.45 21.42 8.24
C GLU A 196 4.68 20.60 9.27
N VAL A 197 3.35 20.50 9.13
CA VAL A 197 2.50 19.64 9.98
C VAL A 197 2.92 18.16 9.83
N THR A 198 3.14 17.71 8.60
CA THR A 198 3.61 16.35 8.30
C THR A 198 4.99 16.10 8.88
N GLU A 199 5.92 17.06 8.77
CA GLU A 199 7.26 16.95 9.33
C GLU A 199 7.24 16.95 10.87
N ILE A 200 6.46 17.84 11.49
CA ILE A 200 6.22 17.87 12.95
C ILE A 200 5.72 16.50 13.39
N PHE A 201 4.73 15.96 12.68
CA PHE A 201 4.19 14.64 12.96
C PHE A 201 5.24 13.54 12.79
N ILE A 202 5.96 13.46 11.67
CA ILE A 202 7.00 12.44 11.42
C ILE A 202 8.06 12.47 12.52
N ARG A 203 8.48 13.66 12.94
CA ARG A 203 9.48 13.83 14.00
C ARG A 203 8.96 13.37 15.36
N ILE A 204 7.70 13.65 15.68
CA ILE A 204 7.08 13.22 16.95
C ILE A 204 6.79 11.71 16.94
N ASN A 205 6.38 11.15 15.79
CA ASN A 205 5.99 9.75 15.62
C ASN A 205 7.11 8.81 15.14
N SER A 206 8.37 9.17 15.37
CA SER A 206 9.55 8.36 14.99
C SER A 206 9.63 6.96 15.62
N LYS A 207 8.65 6.56 16.44
CA LYS A 207 8.50 5.21 17.01
C LYS A 207 7.10 4.58 16.79
N GLY A 208 6.16 5.24 16.10
CA GLY A 208 4.78 4.79 15.85
C GLY A 208 4.47 4.54 14.36
N LYS A 209 3.24 4.12 14.03
CA LYS A 209 2.79 4.00 12.63
C LYS A 209 2.66 5.40 12.03
N VAL A 210 3.47 5.69 11.02
CA VAL A 210 3.57 7.02 10.39
C VAL A 210 2.30 7.33 9.56
N LEU A 211 1.57 8.42 9.88
CA LEU A 211 0.65 9.04 8.93
C LEU A 211 1.43 9.65 7.75
N SER A 212 1.12 9.18 6.56
CA SER A 212 1.53 9.68 5.26
C SER A 212 0.74 10.92 4.82
N GLN A 213 1.22 11.65 3.83
CA GLN A 213 0.46 12.75 3.22
C GLN A 213 -0.89 12.31 2.63
N ALA A 214 -0.99 11.04 2.18
CA ALA A 214 -2.25 10.46 1.74
C ALA A 214 -3.25 10.32 2.90
N ASP A 215 -2.79 10.06 4.12
CA ASP A 215 -3.64 10.00 5.30
C ASP A 215 -4.24 11.37 5.62
N PHE A 216 -3.46 12.45 5.47
CA PHE A 216 -3.97 13.82 5.59
C PHE A 216 -4.98 14.16 4.50
N ALA A 217 -4.76 13.73 3.26
CA ALA A 217 -5.74 13.92 2.19
C ALA A 217 -7.05 13.19 2.51
N MET A 218 -6.98 11.91 2.90
CA MET A 218 -8.16 11.13 3.34
C MET A 218 -8.86 11.77 4.54
N SER A 219 -8.11 12.35 5.48
CA SER A 219 -8.63 13.12 6.62
C SER A 219 -9.48 14.29 6.15
N LYS A 220 -8.92 15.08 5.23
CA LYS A 220 -9.54 16.29 4.72
C LYS A 220 -10.79 15.97 3.91
N ILE A 221 -10.73 14.89 3.12
CA ILE A 221 -11.88 14.35 2.39
C ILE A 221 -13.00 13.98 3.37
N ALA A 222 -12.71 13.19 4.41
CA ALA A 222 -13.73 12.78 5.38
C ALA A 222 -14.37 13.96 6.14
N ALA A 223 -13.58 14.98 6.48
CA ALA A 223 -14.07 16.11 7.26
C ALA A 223 -15.02 17.05 6.47
N ASP A 224 -15.03 16.94 5.13
CA ASP A 224 -15.81 17.79 4.23
C ASP A 224 -17.14 17.14 3.83
N GLU A 225 -18.18 17.48 4.58
CA GLU A 225 -19.53 16.99 4.31
C GLU A 225 -20.22 17.75 3.17
N ALA A 226 -19.82 19.00 2.92
CA ALA A 226 -20.44 19.87 1.91
C ALA A 226 -20.25 19.30 0.49
N HIS A 227 -19.11 18.66 0.24
CA HIS A 227 -18.77 18.05 -1.04
C HIS A 227 -18.96 16.53 -1.06
N GLY A 228 -19.69 15.95 -0.10
CA GLY A 228 -19.91 14.50 -0.04
C GLY A 228 -18.66 13.68 0.29
N GLY A 229 -17.67 14.28 0.93
CA GLY A 229 -16.36 13.68 1.18
C GLY A 229 -16.41 12.40 2.01
N ASN A 230 -17.38 12.25 2.92
CA ASN A 230 -17.63 10.97 3.61
C ASN A 230 -17.88 9.80 2.66
N MET A 231 -18.65 10.02 1.59
CA MET A 231 -18.95 8.98 0.60
C MET A 231 -17.77 8.74 -0.34
N LEU A 232 -17.10 9.81 -0.79
CA LEU A 232 -15.90 9.72 -1.63
C LEU A 232 -14.79 8.93 -0.93
N ARG A 233 -14.55 9.20 0.35
CA ARG A 233 -13.62 8.43 1.16
C ARG A 233 -14.00 6.96 1.21
N LYS A 234 -15.25 6.67 1.56
CA LYS A 234 -15.77 5.29 1.66
C LYS A 234 -15.58 4.55 0.34
N ALA A 235 -15.82 5.22 -0.80
CA ALA A 235 -15.59 4.66 -2.13
C ALA A 235 -14.13 4.26 -2.37
N ILE A 236 -13.17 5.11 -2.00
CA ILE A 236 -11.74 4.79 -2.11
C ILE A 236 -11.40 3.60 -1.21
N ASP A 237 -11.80 3.63 0.07
CA ASP A 237 -11.47 2.59 1.05
C ASP A 237 -12.07 1.22 0.64
N TYR A 238 -13.35 1.20 0.23
CA TYR A 238 -14.02 -0.03 -0.23
C TYR A 238 -13.45 -0.56 -1.54
N TYR A 239 -13.14 0.30 -2.52
CA TYR A 239 -12.52 -0.13 -3.77
C TYR A 239 -11.16 -0.81 -3.51
N CYS A 240 -10.30 -0.18 -2.69
CA CYS A 240 -8.98 -0.73 -2.36
C CYS A 240 -9.10 -2.05 -1.60
N HIS A 241 -10.06 -2.16 -0.69
CA HIS A 241 -10.26 -3.41 0.05
C HIS A 241 -10.80 -4.53 -0.84
N LEU A 242 -11.75 -4.22 -1.73
CA LEU A 242 -12.31 -5.17 -2.69
C LEU A 242 -11.28 -5.67 -3.72
N ALA A 243 -10.31 -4.82 -4.10
CA ALA A 243 -9.23 -5.23 -4.98
C ALA A 243 -8.38 -6.36 -4.39
N VAL A 244 -8.26 -6.42 -3.06
CA VAL A 244 -7.49 -7.46 -2.35
C VAL A 244 -8.39 -8.60 -1.86
N LYS A 245 -9.61 -8.29 -1.42
CA LYS A 245 -10.59 -9.24 -0.85
C LYS A 245 -11.95 -9.12 -1.57
N PRO A 246 -12.10 -9.70 -2.77
CA PRO A 246 -13.36 -9.68 -3.53
C PRO A 246 -14.60 -10.13 -2.75
N GLU A 247 -14.45 -11.08 -1.82
CA GLU A 247 -15.52 -11.62 -0.97
C GLU A 247 -16.16 -10.56 -0.06
N PHE A 248 -15.46 -9.47 0.24
CA PHE A 248 -15.95 -8.35 1.05
C PHE A 248 -17.17 -7.65 0.43
N TRP A 249 -17.41 -7.84 -0.87
CA TRP A 249 -18.61 -7.34 -1.54
C TRP A 249 -19.90 -7.80 -0.85
N SER A 250 -19.92 -9.03 -0.33
CA SER A 250 -21.06 -9.56 0.40
C SER A 250 -21.34 -8.80 1.71
N THR A 251 -20.31 -8.30 2.38
CA THR A 251 -20.44 -7.47 3.58
C THR A 251 -21.02 -6.10 3.22
N ILE A 252 -20.40 -5.42 2.25
CA ILE A 252 -20.84 -4.07 1.82
C ILE A 252 -22.30 -4.10 1.36
N SER A 253 -22.64 -5.04 0.45
CA SER A 253 -23.98 -5.12 -0.15
C SER A 253 -25.10 -5.44 0.84
N ASN A 254 -24.78 -6.09 1.96
CA ASN A 254 -25.75 -6.42 3.00
C ASN A 254 -25.82 -5.39 4.13
N GLN A 255 -24.73 -4.67 4.42
CA GLN A 255 -24.61 -3.85 5.63
C GLN A 255 -24.61 -2.34 5.37
N ASP A 256 -24.25 -1.87 4.16
CA ASP A 256 -24.11 -0.44 3.86
C ASP A 256 -25.06 0.01 2.74
N THR A 257 -26.33 0.23 3.09
CA THR A 257 -27.37 0.66 2.15
C THR A 257 -27.08 2.00 1.50
N ASP A 258 -26.42 2.91 2.22
CA ASP A 258 -26.09 4.25 1.75
C ASP A 258 -25.02 4.19 0.66
N TYR A 259 -23.99 3.36 0.85
CA TYR A 259 -22.99 3.10 -0.20
C TYR A 259 -23.62 2.44 -1.41
N MET A 260 -24.48 1.44 -1.20
CA MET A 260 -25.14 0.73 -2.31
C MET A 260 -26.03 1.65 -3.15
N ALA A 261 -26.61 2.68 -2.55
CA ALA A 261 -27.39 3.70 -3.26
C ALA A 261 -26.52 4.77 -3.98
N SER A 262 -25.23 4.83 -3.71
CA SER A 262 -24.29 5.77 -4.34
C SER A 262 -23.86 5.32 -5.74
N GLU A 263 -23.29 6.24 -6.53
CA GLU A 263 -22.74 5.92 -7.85
C GLU A 263 -21.52 4.97 -7.79
N TYR A 264 -20.81 4.96 -6.65
CA TYR A 264 -19.57 4.21 -6.49
C TYR A 264 -19.78 2.70 -6.38
N SER A 265 -20.96 2.26 -5.93
CA SER A 265 -21.27 0.83 -5.80
C SER A 265 -21.16 0.11 -7.14
N GLY A 266 -21.70 0.70 -8.21
CA GLY A 266 -21.61 0.16 -9.56
C GLY A 266 -20.19 0.16 -10.12
N LEU A 267 -19.36 1.14 -9.72
CA LEU A 267 -17.94 1.21 -10.12
C LEU A 267 -17.09 0.14 -9.43
N ALA A 268 -17.45 -0.28 -8.22
CA ALA A 268 -16.71 -1.28 -7.45
C ALA A 268 -17.26 -2.71 -7.60
N GLU A 269 -18.50 -2.90 -8.05
CA GLU A 269 -19.17 -4.21 -8.09
C GLU A 269 -18.39 -5.28 -8.83
N TRP A 270 -17.71 -4.91 -9.92
CA TRP A 270 -16.99 -5.87 -10.75
C TRP A 270 -15.81 -6.54 -10.01
N LEU A 271 -15.26 -5.88 -8.99
CA LEU A 271 -14.15 -6.40 -8.18
C LEU A 271 -14.52 -7.69 -7.44
N LYS A 272 -15.81 -7.93 -7.16
CA LYS A 272 -16.27 -9.20 -6.54
C LYS A 272 -15.91 -10.45 -7.35
N ASN A 273 -15.64 -10.28 -8.65
CA ASN A 273 -15.26 -11.33 -9.57
C ASN A 273 -13.82 -11.17 -10.08
N ASP A 274 -13.07 -10.18 -9.57
CA ASP A 274 -11.70 -9.96 -9.97
C ASP A 274 -10.81 -11.05 -9.37
N LYS A 275 -9.82 -11.47 -10.15
CA LYS A 275 -8.86 -12.52 -9.79
C LYS A 275 -7.43 -12.14 -10.17
N GLU A 276 -7.26 -10.94 -10.71
CA GLU A 276 -5.96 -10.40 -11.09
C GLU A 276 -5.34 -9.73 -9.87
N ASP A 277 -4.03 -9.90 -9.68
CA ASP A 277 -3.29 -9.35 -8.53
C ASP A 277 -2.11 -8.46 -8.96
N ILE A 278 -1.93 -8.25 -10.27
CA ILE A 278 -0.78 -7.49 -10.79
C ILE A 278 -0.80 -6.01 -10.39
N TYR A 279 -1.95 -5.48 -9.96
CA TYR A 279 -2.06 -4.15 -9.40
C TYR A 279 -3.23 -4.06 -8.41
N ASP A 280 -2.91 -4.21 -7.12
CA ASP A 280 -3.86 -4.01 -6.03
C ASP A 280 -3.59 -2.65 -5.38
N PRO A 281 -4.35 -1.59 -5.73
CA PRO A 281 -4.10 -0.25 -5.22
C PRO A 281 -4.52 -0.11 -3.76
N ASP A 282 -3.73 0.64 -3.00
CA ASP A 282 -4.20 1.23 -1.74
C ASP A 282 -4.71 2.67 -1.95
N TYR A 283 -5.28 3.29 -0.92
CA TYR A 283 -5.84 4.65 -1.02
C TYR A 283 -4.78 5.68 -1.44
N ASN A 284 -3.49 5.47 -1.11
CA ASN A 284 -2.41 6.35 -1.52
C ASN A 284 -2.15 6.21 -3.03
N ASP A 285 -2.25 5.00 -3.58
CA ASP A 285 -2.18 4.77 -5.02
C ASP A 285 -3.34 5.46 -5.76
N VAL A 286 -4.58 5.27 -5.30
CA VAL A 286 -5.78 5.92 -5.88
C VAL A 286 -5.64 7.43 -5.89
N LEU A 287 -5.31 8.03 -4.74
CA LEU A 287 -5.15 9.47 -4.60
C LEU A 287 -4.03 10.01 -5.48
N ARG A 288 -2.89 9.30 -5.59
CA ARG A 288 -1.78 9.75 -6.45
C ARG A 288 -2.17 9.75 -7.92
N VAL A 289 -2.82 8.69 -8.39
CA VAL A 289 -3.23 8.59 -9.79
C VAL A 289 -4.28 9.66 -10.10
N ALA A 290 -5.34 9.75 -9.28
CA ALA A 290 -6.39 10.75 -9.45
C ALA A 290 -5.83 12.18 -9.42
N PHE A 291 -4.93 12.47 -8.47
CA PHE A 291 -4.32 13.78 -8.32
C PHE A 291 -3.45 14.15 -9.51
N MET A 292 -2.53 13.28 -9.92
CA MET A 292 -1.67 13.58 -11.07
C MET A 292 -2.46 13.73 -12.37
N TYR A 293 -3.50 12.92 -12.57
CA TYR A 293 -4.33 12.92 -13.76
C TYR A 293 -5.15 14.21 -13.87
N LYS A 294 -5.86 14.62 -12.81
CA LYS A 294 -6.76 15.78 -12.86
C LYS A 294 -6.06 17.11 -12.60
N PHE A 295 -5.05 17.15 -11.73
CA PHE A 295 -4.43 18.40 -11.29
C PHE A 295 -3.09 18.71 -11.97
N GLY A 296 -2.49 17.73 -12.67
CA GLY A 296 -1.18 17.92 -13.30
C GLY A 296 -0.05 18.18 -12.30
N ARG A 297 -0.16 17.63 -11.08
CA ARG A 297 0.80 17.80 -9.97
C ARG A 297 1.12 16.46 -9.33
N GLY A 298 2.34 16.31 -8.83
CA GLY A 298 2.81 15.04 -8.26
C GLY A 298 2.89 14.99 -6.73
N LYS A 299 2.91 16.14 -6.05
CA LYS A 299 3.10 16.24 -4.59
C LYS A 299 1.78 16.17 -3.84
N LEU A 300 1.53 15.13 -3.03
CA LEU A 300 0.26 14.98 -2.30
C LEU A 300 0.01 16.10 -1.28
N ALA A 301 1.05 16.74 -0.76
CA ALA A 301 0.91 17.98 0.02
C ALA A 301 0.10 19.07 -0.71
N ASP A 302 0.31 19.22 -2.03
CA ASP A 302 -0.44 20.20 -2.82
C ASP A 302 -1.93 19.83 -2.88
N LEU A 303 -2.28 18.53 -2.92
CA LEU A 303 -3.68 18.09 -2.87
C LEU A 303 -4.36 18.55 -1.59
N VAL A 304 -3.72 18.35 -0.43
CA VAL A 304 -4.32 18.75 0.87
C VAL A 304 -4.51 20.26 0.94
N ALA A 305 -3.54 21.04 0.42
CA ALA A 305 -3.64 22.48 0.35
C ALA A 305 -4.80 22.92 -0.54
N LEU A 306 -4.94 22.31 -1.71
CA LEU A 306 -6.02 22.58 -2.68
C LEU A 306 -7.41 22.24 -2.12
N LEU A 307 -7.57 21.07 -1.51
CA LEU A 307 -8.81 20.69 -0.80
C LEU A 307 -9.13 21.60 0.39
N SER A 308 -8.15 22.35 0.89
CA SER A 308 -8.35 23.37 1.93
C SER A 308 -8.72 24.74 1.36
N GLY A 309 -8.74 24.90 0.03
CA GLY A 309 -9.03 26.15 -0.67
C GLY A 309 -7.79 27.02 -0.93
N ARG A 310 -6.57 26.48 -0.84
CA ARG A 310 -5.34 27.29 -0.96
C ARG A 310 -5.18 27.88 -2.36
N ASP A 311 -5.17 29.21 -2.41
CA ASP A 311 -4.66 29.96 -3.56
C ASP A 311 -3.13 30.08 -3.44
N PHE A 312 -2.39 29.43 -4.34
CA PHE A 312 -0.93 29.48 -4.34
C PHE A 312 -0.38 30.84 -4.78
N ALA A 313 -1.11 31.60 -5.59
CA ALA A 313 -0.68 32.90 -6.11
C ALA A 313 -0.91 34.00 -5.07
N GLU A 314 -2.11 34.07 -4.51
CA GLU A 314 -2.49 35.08 -3.51
C GLU A 314 -2.09 34.69 -2.08
N ARG A 315 -1.69 33.44 -1.86
CA ARG A 315 -1.30 32.88 -0.55
C ARG A 315 -2.41 32.95 0.49
N ASP A 316 -3.65 32.82 0.04
CA ASP A 316 -4.87 32.90 0.85
C ASP A 316 -5.75 31.64 0.67
N TYR A 317 -6.87 31.55 1.38
CA TYR A 317 -7.81 30.42 1.31
C TYR A 317 -9.19 30.86 0.81
N LYS A 318 -9.63 30.26 -0.28
CA LYS A 318 -10.87 30.58 -1.01
C LYS A 318 -11.76 29.35 -1.14
N ALA A 319 -13.05 29.51 -0.83
CA ALA A 319 -14.03 28.44 -0.96
C ALA A 319 -14.11 27.90 -2.40
N GLU A 320 -14.01 28.76 -3.42
CA GLU A 320 -14.09 28.31 -4.82
C GLU A 320 -13.02 27.27 -5.20
N ILE A 321 -11.82 27.43 -4.65
CA ILE A 321 -10.72 26.52 -4.92
C ILE A 321 -10.99 25.17 -4.26
N ALA A 322 -11.59 25.16 -3.06
CA ALA A 322 -11.98 23.93 -2.41
C ALA A 322 -13.07 23.21 -3.22
N ASP A 323 -14.12 23.93 -3.62
CA ASP A 323 -15.23 23.39 -4.43
C ASP A 323 -14.69 22.72 -5.72
N GLU A 324 -13.88 23.44 -6.50
CA GLU A 324 -13.26 22.93 -7.73
C GLU A 324 -12.33 21.74 -7.45
N SER A 325 -11.54 21.80 -6.38
CA SER A 325 -10.62 20.72 -6.03
C SER A 325 -11.34 19.43 -5.64
N PHE A 326 -12.47 19.52 -4.93
CA PHE A 326 -13.28 18.35 -4.61
C PHE A 326 -13.93 17.73 -5.85
N GLU A 327 -14.45 18.54 -6.77
CA GLU A 327 -15.00 18.09 -8.05
C GLU A 327 -13.94 17.40 -8.92
N MET A 328 -12.75 18.00 -9.04
CA MET A 328 -11.64 17.41 -9.78
C MET A 328 -11.17 16.09 -9.15
N LEU A 329 -11.08 16.02 -7.82
CA LEU A 329 -10.69 14.79 -7.13
C LEU A 329 -11.73 13.69 -7.31
N HIS A 330 -13.01 14.03 -7.16
CA HIS A 330 -14.14 13.15 -7.41
C HIS A 330 -14.03 12.49 -8.80
N ASP A 331 -13.90 13.31 -9.84
CA ASP A 331 -13.79 12.81 -11.21
C ASP A 331 -12.57 11.92 -11.43
N GLY A 332 -11.44 12.28 -10.79
CA GLY A 332 -10.23 11.49 -10.84
C GLY A 332 -10.41 10.10 -10.23
N VAL A 333 -11.09 10.02 -9.09
CA VAL A 333 -11.41 8.76 -8.40
C VAL A 333 -12.41 7.94 -9.20
N VAL A 334 -13.48 8.54 -9.71
CA VAL A 334 -14.46 7.85 -10.58
C VAL A 334 -13.77 7.27 -11.82
N ARG A 335 -12.90 8.06 -12.46
CA ARG A 335 -12.15 7.60 -13.64
C ARG A 335 -11.17 6.48 -13.32
N PHE A 336 -10.52 6.53 -12.15
CA PHE A 336 -9.66 5.46 -11.65
C PHE A 336 -10.43 4.15 -11.44
N MET A 337 -11.61 4.22 -10.82
CA MET A 337 -12.43 3.06 -10.45
C MET A 337 -13.19 2.46 -11.64
N THR A 338 -13.26 3.16 -12.77
CA THR A 338 -13.94 2.69 -13.97
C THR A 338 -13.34 1.38 -14.46
N LYS A 339 -14.15 0.31 -14.49
CA LYS A 339 -13.74 -1.05 -14.89
C LYS A 339 -12.90 -1.09 -16.16
N ASP A 340 -13.41 -0.50 -17.24
CA ASP A 340 -12.74 -0.54 -18.54
C ASP A 340 -11.38 0.16 -18.48
N SER A 341 -11.29 1.31 -17.80
CA SER A 341 -10.01 2.01 -17.60
C SER A 341 -9.00 1.14 -16.87
N PHE A 342 -9.42 0.53 -15.76
CA PHE A 342 -8.54 -0.26 -14.90
C PHE A 342 -8.11 -1.57 -15.58
N GLN A 343 -9.06 -2.33 -16.14
CA GLN A 343 -8.79 -3.61 -16.80
C GLN A 343 -7.99 -3.46 -18.09
N ASP A 344 -8.24 -2.42 -18.89
CA ASP A 344 -7.43 -2.15 -20.09
C ASP A 344 -6.00 -1.76 -19.71
N PHE A 345 -5.81 -0.98 -18.63
CA PHE A 345 -4.49 -0.62 -18.12
C PHE A 345 -3.72 -1.85 -17.63
N THR A 346 -4.32 -2.67 -16.77
CA THR A 346 -3.67 -3.88 -16.26
C THR A 346 -3.38 -4.86 -17.42
N SER A 347 -4.29 -4.98 -18.38
CA SER A 347 -4.08 -5.75 -19.62
C SER A 347 -2.94 -5.18 -20.49
N ALA A 348 -2.75 -3.87 -20.52
CA ALA A 348 -1.62 -3.24 -21.17
C ALA A 348 -0.29 -3.69 -20.54
N LEU A 349 -0.19 -3.74 -19.20
CA LEU A 349 1.01 -4.24 -18.52
C LEU A 349 1.23 -5.75 -18.74
N LYS A 350 0.17 -6.57 -18.66
CA LYS A 350 0.26 -8.02 -18.92
C LYS A 350 0.72 -8.33 -20.33
N SER A 351 0.22 -7.60 -21.33
CA SER A 351 0.65 -7.78 -22.72
C SER A 351 2.03 -7.18 -23.04
N ALA A 352 2.61 -6.40 -22.11
CA ALA A 352 4.05 -6.13 -22.10
C ALA A 352 4.85 -7.28 -21.47
N GLY A 353 4.21 -8.29 -20.87
CA GLY A 353 4.86 -9.43 -20.23
C GLY A 353 4.96 -9.32 -18.71
N PHE A 354 4.43 -8.26 -18.08
CA PHE A 354 4.32 -8.16 -16.63
C PHE A 354 3.11 -8.94 -16.13
N VAL A 355 3.25 -10.26 -16.09
CA VAL A 355 2.17 -11.22 -15.85
C VAL A 355 2.01 -11.64 -14.38
N SER A 356 2.88 -11.14 -13.48
CA SER A 356 2.91 -11.53 -12.07
C SER A 356 3.34 -10.35 -11.19
N PRO A 357 2.79 -10.20 -9.98
CA PRO A 357 3.22 -9.18 -9.01
C PRO A 357 4.71 -9.27 -8.67
N SER A 358 5.30 -10.46 -8.76
CA SER A 358 6.72 -10.70 -8.45
C SER A 358 7.69 -9.98 -9.39
N ILE A 359 7.24 -9.63 -10.59
CA ILE A 359 8.02 -8.87 -11.59
C ILE A 359 7.49 -7.45 -11.80
N MET A 360 6.53 -7.03 -10.98
CA MET A 360 6.10 -5.63 -10.93
C MET A 360 7.12 -4.79 -10.16
N SER A 361 7.39 -3.59 -10.68
CA SER A 361 8.38 -2.68 -10.12
C SER A 361 7.78 -1.86 -8.94
N SER A 362 8.32 -0.68 -8.64
CA SER A 362 7.77 0.14 -7.55
C SER A 362 6.32 0.55 -7.85
N LYS A 363 5.48 0.62 -6.79
CA LYS A 363 4.12 1.18 -6.88
C LYS A 363 4.11 2.54 -7.59
N GLY A 364 5.15 3.35 -7.38
CA GLY A 364 5.30 4.63 -8.06
C GLY A 364 5.30 4.52 -9.60
N ALA A 365 6.03 3.56 -10.18
CA ALA A 365 6.05 3.40 -11.62
C ALA A 365 4.68 2.94 -12.18
N VAL A 366 3.97 2.08 -11.45
CA VAL A 366 2.63 1.63 -11.81
C VAL A 366 1.64 2.79 -11.74
N ASN A 367 1.66 3.58 -10.65
CA ASN A 367 0.79 4.75 -10.48
C ASN A 367 1.03 5.79 -11.57
N PHE A 368 2.28 6.09 -11.91
CA PHE A 368 2.55 7.05 -12.99
C PHE A 368 2.11 6.49 -14.35
N ALA A 369 2.31 5.19 -14.60
CA ALA A 369 1.82 4.57 -15.83
C ALA A 369 0.29 4.58 -15.92
N TYR A 370 -0.44 4.39 -14.81
CA TYR A 370 -1.90 4.46 -14.83
C TYR A 370 -2.41 5.89 -15.03
N ASN A 371 -1.80 6.87 -14.35
CA ASN A 371 -2.05 8.29 -14.62
C ASN A 371 -1.82 8.61 -16.11
N LEU A 372 -0.68 8.18 -16.65
CA LEU A 372 -0.37 8.40 -18.06
C LEU A 372 -1.42 7.75 -18.96
N TYR A 373 -1.85 6.52 -18.67
CA TYR A 373 -2.92 5.85 -19.41
C TYR A 373 -4.22 6.68 -19.42
N LEU A 374 -4.67 7.14 -18.25
CA LEU A 374 -5.88 7.97 -18.15
C LEU A 374 -5.74 9.28 -18.92
N ARG A 375 -4.59 9.95 -18.79
CA ARG A 375 -4.30 11.22 -19.45
C ARG A 375 -4.24 11.09 -20.96
N LEU A 376 -3.53 10.09 -21.48
CA LEU A 376 -3.38 9.88 -22.92
C LEU A 376 -4.69 9.46 -23.59
N ARG A 377 -5.63 8.85 -22.85
CA ARG A 377 -6.97 8.56 -23.38
C ARG A 377 -7.81 9.81 -23.64
N ASP A 378 -7.53 10.90 -22.92
CA ASP A 378 -8.23 12.17 -23.08
C ASP A 378 -7.46 13.16 -23.96
N ASP A 379 -6.24 12.80 -24.36
CA ASP A 379 -5.38 13.61 -25.22
C ASP A 379 -5.73 13.38 -26.70
N ALA A 380 -6.29 14.40 -27.34
CA ALA A 380 -6.68 14.33 -28.74
C ALA A 380 -5.49 14.20 -29.71
N GLU A 381 -4.27 14.53 -29.28
CA GLU A 381 -3.06 14.39 -30.10
C GLU A 381 -2.54 12.95 -30.13
N VAL A 382 -2.98 12.09 -29.20
CA VAL A 382 -2.57 10.70 -29.10
C VAL A 382 -3.71 9.77 -29.54
N PRO A 383 -3.59 9.07 -30.68
CA PRO A 383 -4.61 8.12 -31.11
C PRO A 383 -4.87 7.06 -30.04
N ALA A 384 -6.15 6.77 -29.75
CA ALA A 384 -6.54 5.80 -28.73
C ALA A 384 -5.86 4.43 -28.88
N VAL A 385 -5.59 4.00 -30.12
CA VAL A 385 -4.91 2.74 -30.43
C VAL A 385 -3.43 2.72 -30.02
N GLU A 386 -2.77 3.88 -29.93
CA GLU A 386 -1.36 4.00 -29.55
C GLU A 386 -1.17 4.17 -28.02
N VAL A 387 -2.21 4.53 -27.28
CA VAL A 387 -2.14 4.76 -25.82
C VAL A 387 -1.50 3.57 -25.10
N LYS A 388 -1.96 2.37 -25.42
CA LYS A 388 -1.41 1.12 -24.87
C LYS A 388 0.09 1.02 -25.08
N ARG A 389 0.56 1.26 -26.31
CA ARG A 389 1.97 1.18 -26.68
C ARG A 389 2.80 2.18 -25.87
N TRP A 390 2.35 3.42 -25.77
CA TRP A 390 3.07 4.46 -25.04
C TRP A 390 3.16 4.18 -23.54
N VAL A 391 2.09 3.67 -22.95
CA VAL A 391 2.06 3.26 -21.53
C VAL A 391 3.03 2.11 -21.28
N GLN A 392 3.04 1.08 -22.15
CA GLN A 392 3.98 -0.03 -22.06
C GLN A 392 5.43 0.44 -22.14
N ARG A 393 5.74 1.28 -23.14
CA ARG A 393 7.08 1.83 -23.36
C ARG A 393 7.52 2.70 -22.17
N TRP A 394 6.64 3.54 -21.64
CA TRP A 394 6.94 4.38 -20.48
C TRP A 394 7.19 3.55 -19.22
N TYR A 395 6.34 2.54 -18.97
CA TYR A 395 6.48 1.68 -17.81
C TYR A 395 7.81 0.91 -17.86
N VAL A 396 8.13 0.26 -18.99
CA VAL A 396 9.39 -0.47 -19.15
C VAL A 396 10.61 0.43 -18.97
N MET A 397 10.62 1.62 -19.58
CA MET A 397 11.69 2.60 -19.38
C MET A 397 11.83 3.00 -17.90
N SER A 398 10.70 3.20 -17.22
CA SER A 398 10.68 3.56 -15.80
C SER A 398 11.23 2.45 -14.91
N VAL A 399 10.94 1.18 -15.23
CA VAL A 399 11.48 0.01 -14.53
C VAL A 399 12.99 -0.11 -14.76
N LEU A 400 13.45 -0.01 -16.02
CA LEU A 400 14.86 -0.13 -16.38
C LEU A 400 15.74 0.93 -15.72
N THR A 401 15.24 2.16 -15.64
CA THR A 401 16.00 3.31 -15.13
C THR A 401 15.79 3.58 -13.64
N GLY A 402 14.89 2.84 -12.98
CA GLY A 402 14.50 3.10 -11.60
C GLY A 402 13.88 4.48 -11.38
N ARG A 403 13.25 5.07 -12.41
CA ARG A 403 12.80 6.48 -12.42
C ARG A 403 11.95 6.86 -11.20
N TYR A 404 11.13 5.93 -10.71
CA TYR A 404 10.19 6.14 -9.60
C TYR A 404 10.44 5.22 -8.39
N SER A 405 11.65 4.70 -8.21
CA SER A 405 11.98 3.84 -7.05
C SER A 405 12.51 4.61 -5.83
N GLY A 406 13.05 5.82 -6.03
CA GLY A 406 13.60 6.69 -4.97
C GLY A 406 12.66 7.84 -4.58
N SER A 407 13.09 9.09 -4.79
CA SER A 407 12.28 10.33 -4.60
C SER A 407 11.15 10.45 -5.64
N SER A 408 10.29 9.43 -5.67
CA SER A 408 9.24 9.20 -6.65
C SER A 408 8.34 10.43 -6.80
N GLU A 409 7.88 10.99 -5.70
CA GLU A 409 6.98 12.15 -5.69
C GLU A 409 7.55 13.39 -6.39
N SER A 410 8.81 13.76 -6.09
CA SER A 410 9.44 14.90 -6.75
C SER A 410 9.72 14.63 -8.24
N GLN A 411 10.06 13.38 -8.59
CA GLN A 411 10.26 13.00 -9.98
C GLN A 411 8.95 13.01 -10.77
N MET A 412 7.87 12.48 -10.20
CA MET A 412 6.53 12.48 -10.78
C MET A 412 6.01 13.89 -10.98
N ASP A 413 6.18 14.78 -9.98
CA ASP A 413 5.76 16.19 -10.08
C ASP A 413 6.51 16.91 -11.21
N ARG A 414 7.82 16.67 -11.36
CA ARG A 414 8.58 17.21 -12.49
C ARG A 414 8.06 16.67 -13.81
N ASP A 415 7.88 15.36 -13.93
CA ASP A 415 7.47 14.73 -15.18
C ASP A 415 6.07 15.19 -15.62
N ILE A 416 5.11 15.23 -14.69
CA ILE A 416 3.74 15.61 -15.03
C ILE A 416 3.62 17.08 -15.43
N ARG A 417 4.40 17.97 -14.80
CA ARG A 417 4.50 19.38 -15.19
C ARG A 417 5.08 19.52 -16.58
N ARG A 418 6.19 18.83 -16.87
CA ARG A 418 6.80 18.86 -18.20
C ARG A 418 5.87 18.30 -19.28
N ILE A 419 5.17 17.20 -19.03
CA ILE A 419 4.15 16.69 -19.95
C ILE A 419 3.06 17.74 -20.19
N SER A 420 2.66 18.49 -19.17
CA SER A 420 1.66 19.56 -19.30
C SER A 420 2.16 20.77 -20.09
N GLU A 421 3.46 21.05 -20.05
CA GLU A 421 4.09 22.18 -20.74
C GLU A 421 4.36 21.89 -22.23
N GLN A 422 4.80 20.69 -22.57
CA GLN A 422 5.28 20.37 -23.93
C GLN A 422 4.56 19.20 -24.63
N GLY A 423 3.56 18.59 -23.98
CA GLY A 423 2.92 17.37 -24.46
C GLY A 423 3.71 16.10 -24.15
N PHE A 424 3.04 14.94 -24.22
CA PHE A 424 3.67 13.67 -23.84
C PHE A 424 4.71 13.18 -24.85
N LEU A 425 4.43 13.24 -26.16
CA LEU A 425 5.33 12.67 -27.16
C LEU A 425 6.71 13.35 -27.19
N PRO A 426 6.82 14.69 -27.24
CA PRO A 426 8.13 15.35 -27.19
C PRO A 426 8.88 15.06 -25.88
N PHE A 427 8.15 15.04 -24.75
CA PHE A 427 8.72 14.68 -23.46
C PHE A 427 9.25 13.23 -23.43
N TYR A 428 8.49 12.28 -23.99
CA TYR A 428 8.89 10.89 -24.09
C TYR A 428 10.19 10.73 -24.87
N GLU A 429 10.28 11.35 -26.04
CA GLU A 429 11.45 11.27 -26.91
C GLU A 429 12.71 11.80 -26.23
N GLU A 430 12.61 12.95 -25.57
CA GLU A 430 13.72 13.54 -24.82
C GLU A 430 14.20 12.61 -23.70
N VAL A 431 13.27 12.08 -22.90
CA VAL A 431 13.61 11.21 -21.76
C VAL A 431 14.25 9.92 -22.24
N VAL A 432 13.70 9.29 -23.29
CA VAL A 432 14.25 8.03 -23.83
C VAL A 432 15.61 8.25 -24.48
N ALA A 433 15.78 9.29 -25.29
CA ALA A 433 17.07 9.62 -25.88
C ALA A 433 18.15 9.90 -24.82
N SER A 434 17.77 10.53 -23.71
CA SER A 434 18.68 10.81 -22.60
C SER A 434 19.02 9.58 -21.76
N ARG A 435 18.07 8.67 -21.54
CA ARG A 435 18.20 7.59 -20.55
C ARG A 435 18.51 6.22 -21.13
N LEU A 436 18.11 5.98 -22.37
CA LEU A 436 18.26 4.70 -23.06
C LEU A 436 19.15 4.89 -24.31
N SER A 437 20.31 5.53 -24.12
CA SER A 437 21.33 5.73 -25.15
C SER A 437 22.05 4.42 -25.51
N ASP A 438 22.87 4.43 -26.56
CA ASP A 438 23.68 3.26 -26.92
C ASP A 438 24.62 2.84 -25.77
N THR A 439 25.16 3.81 -25.01
CA THR A 439 25.94 3.52 -23.80
C THR A 439 25.12 2.81 -22.71
N PHE A 440 23.84 3.15 -22.56
CA PHE A 440 22.97 2.45 -21.63
C PHE A 440 22.83 0.98 -22.04
N TRP A 441 22.53 0.71 -23.31
CA TRP A 441 22.28 -0.66 -23.79
C TRP A 441 23.55 -1.53 -23.79
N GLU A 442 24.67 -0.97 -24.24
CA GLU A 442 25.92 -1.72 -24.43
C GLU A 442 26.74 -1.87 -23.15
N VAL A 443 26.62 -0.92 -22.20
CA VAL A 443 27.48 -0.87 -21.01
C VAL A 443 26.67 -0.91 -19.72
N GLU A 444 25.73 0.03 -19.52
CA GLU A 444 25.03 0.18 -18.23
C GLU A 444 24.12 -1.01 -17.91
N LEU A 445 23.32 -1.47 -18.88
CA LEU A 445 22.38 -2.56 -18.68
C LEU A 445 23.07 -3.91 -18.38
N PRO A 446 24.12 -4.34 -19.09
CA PRO A 446 24.93 -5.48 -18.68
C PRO A 446 25.49 -5.35 -17.27
N GLN A 447 25.94 -4.15 -16.86
CA GLN A 447 26.42 -3.91 -15.49
C GLN A 447 25.30 -3.98 -14.44
N ASN A 448 24.09 -3.51 -14.77
CA ASN A 448 22.91 -3.63 -13.90
C ASN A 448 22.51 -5.10 -13.66
N LEU A 449 22.94 -6.04 -14.52
CA LEU A 449 22.78 -7.48 -14.36
C LEU A 449 23.92 -8.14 -13.54
N VAL A 450 24.89 -7.37 -13.06
CA VAL A 450 25.91 -7.83 -12.07
C VAL A 450 25.32 -7.70 -10.66
N THR A 451 24.38 -8.59 -10.34
CA THR A 451 23.63 -8.55 -9.08
C THR A 451 23.20 -9.94 -8.65
N THR A 452 22.94 -10.10 -7.36
CA THR A 452 22.31 -11.31 -6.79
C THR A 452 20.81 -11.14 -6.53
N SER A 453 20.29 -9.92 -6.73
CA SER A 453 18.90 -9.59 -6.44
C SER A 453 18.01 -9.80 -7.67
N THR A 454 17.00 -10.65 -7.52
CA THR A 454 15.90 -10.83 -8.49
C THR A 454 14.87 -9.71 -8.44
N ARG A 455 15.08 -8.68 -7.60
CA ARG A 455 14.19 -7.50 -7.49
C ARG A 455 14.73 -6.27 -8.21
N THR A 456 15.55 -6.47 -9.24
CA THR A 456 16.13 -5.38 -10.05
C THR A 456 15.35 -5.18 -11.34
N GLY A 457 15.28 -3.93 -11.80
CA GLY A 457 14.54 -3.58 -13.02
C GLY A 457 15.03 -4.34 -14.25
N ALA A 458 16.34 -4.50 -14.42
CA ALA A 458 16.93 -5.26 -15.52
C ALA A 458 16.47 -6.74 -15.52
N TRP A 459 16.46 -7.40 -14.36
CA TRP A 459 15.97 -8.78 -14.25
C TRP A 459 14.47 -8.89 -14.50
N MET A 460 13.67 -8.00 -13.89
CA MET A 460 12.22 -7.99 -14.08
C MET A 460 11.83 -7.80 -15.55
N VAL A 461 12.50 -6.87 -16.25
CA VAL A 461 12.24 -6.61 -17.68
C VAL A 461 12.76 -7.76 -18.55
N PHE A 462 13.85 -8.43 -18.18
CA PHE A 462 14.26 -9.67 -18.86
C PHE A 462 13.18 -10.75 -18.77
N LEU A 463 12.57 -10.95 -17.60
CA LEU A 463 11.47 -11.89 -17.44
C LEU A 463 10.20 -11.46 -18.21
N ALA A 464 9.87 -10.16 -18.18
CA ALA A 464 8.77 -9.63 -18.98
C ALA A 464 8.98 -9.84 -20.48
N ALA A 465 10.22 -9.69 -20.97
CA ALA A 465 10.57 -9.98 -22.36
C ALA A 465 10.35 -11.46 -22.72
N GLN A 466 10.77 -12.38 -21.84
CA GLN A 466 10.52 -13.81 -22.03
C GLN A 466 9.02 -14.16 -22.02
N ALA A 467 8.24 -13.55 -21.13
CA ALA A 467 6.80 -13.76 -21.07
C ALA A 467 6.10 -13.23 -22.33
N ARG A 468 6.43 -12.01 -22.80
CA ARG A 468 5.84 -11.42 -24.01
C ARG A 468 6.14 -12.23 -25.27
N GLU A 469 7.36 -12.76 -25.38
CA GLU A 469 7.77 -13.60 -26.52
C GLU A 469 7.30 -15.06 -26.40
N ALA A 470 6.55 -15.40 -25.35
CA ALA A 470 6.08 -16.76 -25.07
C ALA A 470 7.22 -17.79 -25.07
N ASN A 471 8.37 -17.42 -24.49
CA ASN A 471 9.53 -18.31 -24.38
C ASN A 471 9.20 -19.52 -23.49
N ASN A 472 9.73 -20.68 -23.89
CA ASN A 472 9.70 -21.87 -23.05
C ASN A 472 10.81 -21.81 -21.99
N THR A 473 10.62 -22.53 -20.88
CA THR A 473 11.70 -22.78 -19.92
C THR A 473 12.84 -23.57 -20.55
N LEU A 474 14.00 -23.57 -19.90
CA LEU A 474 15.16 -24.26 -20.45
C LEU A 474 14.89 -25.78 -20.58
N PHE A 475 15.23 -26.35 -21.74
CA PHE A 475 15.01 -27.76 -22.13
C PHE A 475 13.55 -28.20 -22.31
N THR A 476 12.60 -27.27 -22.42
CA THR A 476 11.19 -27.62 -22.64
C THR A 476 10.62 -27.09 -23.96
N GLN A 477 9.62 -27.80 -24.46
CA GLN A 477 8.76 -27.43 -25.57
C GLN A 477 7.31 -27.33 -25.06
N GLY A 478 6.82 -26.10 -24.91
CA GLY A 478 5.43 -25.83 -24.53
C GLY A 478 5.22 -25.40 -23.08
N PHE A 479 6.19 -25.61 -22.18
CA PHE A 479 6.13 -25.08 -20.81
C PHE A 479 6.67 -23.65 -20.76
N LYS A 480 5.79 -22.66 -20.56
CA LYS A 480 6.14 -21.24 -20.74
C LYS A 480 6.73 -20.63 -19.47
N VAL A 481 7.66 -19.70 -19.66
CA VAL A 481 8.20 -18.89 -18.56
C VAL A 481 7.07 -18.11 -17.86
N ALA A 482 6.10 -17.58 -18.62
CA ALA A 482 4.97 -16.82 -18.09
C ALA A 482 4.13 -17.60 -17.05
N ASP A 483 4.04 -18.93 -17.18
CA ASP A 483 3.17 -19.78 -16.34
C ASP A 483 3.77 -20.07 -14.96
N ILE A 484 5.06 -19.76 -14.75
CA ILE A 484 5.80 -20.07 -13.52
C ILE A 484 6.47 -18.86 -12.89
N ILE A 485 6.45 -17.69 -13.55
CA ILE A 485 6.86 -16.44 -12.91
C ILE A 485 5.99 -16.24 -11.64
N GLY A 486 6.63 -15.95 -10.51
CA GLY A 486 5.97 -15.81 -9.20
C GLY A 486 6.10 -17.04 -8.30
N ASN A 487 6.35 -18.22 -8.87
CA ASN A 487 6.69 -19.41 -8.09
C ASN A 487 8.18 -19.39 -7.74
N VAL A 488 8.51 -18.89 -6.53
CA VAL A 488 9.90 -18.71 -6.04
C VAL A 488 10.74 -20.00 -6.11
N GLY A 489 10.12 -21.17 -6.15
CA GLY A 489 10.78 -22.47 -6.24
C GLY A 489 11.36 -22.85 -7.61
N ASP A 490 11.03 -22.11 -8.67
CA ASP A 490 11.30 -22.51 -10.06
C ASP A 490 12.47 -21.77 -10.73
N ILE A 491 13.19 -20.93 -9.97
CA ILE A 491 14.45 -20.31 -10.40
C ILE A 491 15.62 -21.22 -10.02
N HIS A 492 16.36 -21.67 -11.03
CA HIS A 492 17.45 -22.62 -10.88
C HIS A 492 18.77 -22.06 -11.43
N HIS A 493 19.88 -22.54 -10.87
CA HIS A 493 21.22 -22.18 -11.33
C HIS A 493 21.58 -22.98 -12.58
N ILE A 494 22.06 -22.30 -13.63
CA ILE A 494 22.59 -22.93 -14.85
C ILE A 494 23.88 -23.66 -14.49
N PHE A 495 24.84 -22.99 -13.84
CA PHE A 495 25.95 -23.66 -13.16
C PHE A 495 25.48 -24.03 -11.76
N PRO A 496 25.27 -25.33 -11.44
CA PRO A 496 24.67 -25.70 -10.17
C PRO A 496 25.50 -25.21 -8.99
N LYS A 497 24.82 -24.72 -7.94
CA LYS A 497 25.47 -24.24 -6.72
C LYS A 497 26.47 -25.27 -6.15
N ALA A 498 26.05 -26.53 -6.01
CA ALA A 498 26.89 -27.59 -5.44
C ALA A 498 28.15 -27.83 -6.28
N TYR A 499 28.04 -27.77 -7.61
CA TYR A 499 29.17 -27.89 -8.53
C TYR A 499 30.20 -26.76 -8.31
N LEU A 500 29.74 -25.50 -8.30
CA LEU A 500 30.63 -24.35 -8.09
C LEU A 500 31.27 -24.33 -6.69
N GLN A 501 30.57 -24.84 -5.67
CA GLN A 501 31.11 -24.97 -4.33
C GLN A 501 32.21 -26.04 -4.26
N GLU A 502 32.02 -27.19 -4.91
CA GLU A 502 33.00 -28.28 -4.95
C GLU A 502 34.26 -27.89 -5.75
N GLU A 503 34.10 -27.29 -6.92
CA GLU A 503 35.23 -27.03 -7.84
C GLU A 503 35.98 -25.73 -7.55
N LEU A 504 35.29 -24.65 -7.13
CA LEU A 504 35.89 -23.32 -6.97
C LEU A 504 35.87 -22.80 -5.54
N ASN A 505 35.28 -23.54 -4.59
CA ASN A 505 34.94 -23.02 -3.27
C ASN A 505 34.14 -21.70 -3.37
N ALA A 506 33.22 -21.63 -4.36
CA ALA A 506 32.54 -20.40 -4.72
C ALA A 506 31.67 -19.86 -3.56
N PRO A 507 31.82 -18.58 -3.18
CA PRO A 507 30.96 -17.96 -2.17
C PRO A 507 29.55 -17.71 -2.72
N GLN A 508 28.59 -17.52 -1.82
CA GLN A 508 27.19 -17.28 -2.19
C GLN A 508 26.99 -16.15 -3.18
N ARG A 509 27.72 -15.05 -3.02
CA ARG A 509 27.65 -13.89 -3.93
C ARG A 509 28.03 -14.25 -5.37
N LEU A 510 28.91 -15.25 -5.55
CA LEU A 510 29.40 -15.67 -6.86
C LEU A 510 28.38 -16.57 -7.56
N TYR A 511 27.88 -17.63 -6.90
CA TYR A 511 26.94 -18.54 -7.56
C TYR A 511 25.51 -18.00 -7.68
N ASN A 512 25.08 -17.08 -6.80
CA ASN A 512 23.72 -16.47 -6.81
C ASN A 512 23.57 -15.27 -7.77
N GLN A 513 24.41 -15.16 -8.79
CA GLN A 513 24.28 -14.09 -9.79
C GLN A 513 23.01 -14.30 -10.63
N VAL A 514 22.28 -13.22 -10.95
CA VAL A 514 21.06 -13.31 -11.79
C VAL A 514 21.35 -13.85 -13.18
N ALA A 515 22.55 -13.58 -13.72
CA ALA A 515 23.01 -14.17 -14.97
C ALA A 515 23.33 -15.67 -14.86
N ASN A 516 23.31 -16.28 -13.68
CA ASN A 516 23.35 -17.73 -13.49
C ASN A 516 21.94 -18.34 -13.34
N TYR A 517 20.88 -17.53 -13.31
CA TYR A 517 19.52 -18.03 -13.09
C TYR A 517 18.79 -18.30 -14.39
N THR A 518 18.00 -19.36 -14.40
CA THR A 518 17.03 -19.67 -15.44
C THR A 518 15.80 -20.29 -14.83
N TYR A 519 14.67 -20.21 -15.54
CA TYR A 519 13.51 -21.00 -15.21
C TYR A 519 13.64 -22.40 -15.80
N LEU A 520 13.28 -23.39 -14.98
CA LEU A 520 13.48 -24.81 -15.25
C LEU A 520 12.39 -25.59 -14.52
N GLU A 521 11.83 -26.63 -15.15
CA GLU A 521 10.93 -27.51 -14.41
C GLU A 521 11.67 -28.24 -13.28
N ARG A 522 10.99 -28.41 -12.14
CA ARG A 522 11.56 -29.12 -10.97
C ARG A 522 12.09 -30.51 -11.32
N ARG A 523 11.41 -31.27 -12.20
CA ARG A 523 11.86 -32.60 -12.66
C ARG A 523 13.22 -32.54 -13.36
N ILE A 524 13.42 -31.50 -14.17
CA ILE A 524 14.65 -31.30 -14.95
C ILE A 524 15.78 -30.88 -14.02
N ASN A 525 15.51 -29.94 -13.11
CA ASN A 525 16.49 -29.51 -12.13
C ASN A 525 16.98 -30.68 -11.24
N ILE A 526 16.08 -31.58 -10.83
CA ILE A 526 16.45 -32.80 -10.08
C ILE A 526 17.36 -33.71 -10.92
N ALA A 527 17.06 -33.90 -12.21
CA ALA A 527 17.85 -34.75 -13.09
C ALA A 527 19.24 -34.18 -13.43
N ILE A 528 19.36 -32.85 -13.52
CA ILE A 528 20.64 -32.13 -13.67
C ILE A 528 21.48 -32.30 -12.40
N GLY A 529 20.88 -32.11 -11.22
CA GLY A 529 21.55 -32.27 -9.93
C GLY A 529 22.77 -31.35 -9.80
N LYS A 530 23.96 -31.93 -9.58
CA LYS A 530 25.23 -31.21 -9.46
C LYS A 530 26.15 -31.33 -10.68
N LYS A 531 25.62 -31.79 -11.81
CA LYS A 531 26.43 -31.96 -13.03
C LYS A 531 26.90 -30.62 -13.56
N ARG A 532 28.09 -30.59 -14.14
CA ARG A 532 28.59 -29.38 -14.79
C ARG A 532 27.77 -29.07 -16.06
N PRO A 533 27.61 -27.78 -16.44
CA PRO A 533 26.91 -27.40 -17.67
C PRO A 533 27.32 -28.18 -18.91
N GLY A 534 28.61 -28.23 -19.22
CA GLY A 534 29.07 -28.94 -20.41
C GLY A 534 28.66 -30.43 -20.45
N GLU A 535 28.50 -31.08 -19.29
CA GLU A 535 28.04 -32.47 -19.23
C GLU A 535 26.54 -32.60 -19.55
N TYR A 536 25.67 -31.88 -18.84
CA TYR A 536 24.23 -32.07 -19.01
C TYR A 536 23.70 -31.42 -20.30
N PHE A 537 24.27 -30.31 -20.77
CA PHE A 537 23.92 -29.75 -22.08
C PHE A 537 24.35 -30.69 -23.21
N THR A 538 25.54 -31.28 -23.14
CA THR A 538 25.99 -32.29 -24.12
C THR A 538 25.12 -33.54 -24.07
N THR A 539 24.74 -34.00 -22.87
CA THR A 539 23.80 -35.12 -22.72
C THR A 539 22.48 -34.87 -23.45
N ALA A 540 21.93 -33.66 -23.34
CA ALA A 540 20.71 -33.29 -24.04
C ALA A 540 20.90 -33.29 -25.57
N ARG A 541 21.97 -32.68 -26.08
CA ARG A 541 22.28 -32.64 -27.52
C ARG A 541 22.50 -34.04 -28.09
N ASP A 542 23.34 -34.85 -27.44
CA ASP A 542 23.69 -36.18 -27.91
C ASP A 542 22.47 -37.12 -27.89
N ALA A 543 21.56 -36.96 -26.92
CA ALA A 543 20.28 -37.68 -26.88
C ALA A 543 19.35 -37.25 -28.03
N ILE A 544 19.30 -35.96 -28.37
CA ILE A 544 18.55 -35.44 -29.52
C ILE A 544 19.13 -36.01 -30.83
N ASP A 545 20.44 -36.04 -30.99
CA ASP A 545 21.12 -36.58 -32.18
C ASP A 545 20.85 -38.09 -32.36
N SER A 546 20.80 -38.84 -31.26
CA SER A 546 20.58 -40.29 -31.27
C SER A 546 19.11 -40.70 -31.25
N GLY A 547 18.19 -39.76 -31.00
CA GLY A 547 16.76 -40.04 -30.79
C GLY A 547 16.44 -40.71 -29.46
N GLU A 548 17.35 -40.64 -28.48
CA GLU A 548 17.16 -41.14 -27.13
C GLU A 548 16.41 -40.14 -26.24
N THR A 549 15.77 -40.64 -25.20
CA THR A 549 15.12 -39.79 -24.19
C THR A 549 16.15 -39.22 -23.22
N TYR A 550 15.97 -37.96 -22.83
CA TYR A 550 16.73 -37.32 -21.76
C TYR A 550 15.78 -36.64 -20.76
N PHE A 551 16.30 -35.79 -19.88
CA PHE A 551 15.50 -35.13 -18.84
C PHE A 551 14.53 -34.06 -19.38
N GLY A 552 14.75 -33.52 -20.59
CA GLY A 552 13.87 -32.56 -21.25
C GLY A 552 12.94 -33.20 -22.29
N ASP A 553 12.31 -32.39 -23.12
CA ASP A 553 11.35 -32.85 -24.15
C ASP A 553 11.54 -32.19 -25.53
N ILE A 554 12.67 -31.50 -25.75
CA ILE A 554 13.03 -30.95 -27.06
C ILE A 554 13.44 -32.09 -28.00
N GLY A 555 12.93 -32.08 -29.23
CA GLY A 555 13.10 -33.19 -30.19
C GLY A 555 14.11 -32.95 -31.32
N SER A 556 14.65 -31.74 -31.46
CA SER A 556 15.58 -31.39 -32.55
C SER A 556 16.65 -30.39 -32.12
N ASN A 557 17.79 -30.38 -32.81
CA ASN A 557 18.87 -29.43 -32.54
C ASN A 557 18.47 -27.99 -32.87
N GLU A 558 17.60 -27.80 -33.87
CA GLU A 558 17.04 -26.50 -34.21
C GLU A 558 16.20 -25.96 -33.05
N GLU A 559 15.33 -26.78 -32.46
CA GLU A 559 14.53 -26.40 -31.29
C GLU A 559 15.40 -26.19 -30.04
N LEU A 560 16.45 -27.01 -29.84
CA LEU A 560 17.39 -26.81 -28.73
C LEU A 560 18.10 -25.46 -28.88
N SER A 561 18.63 -25.17 -30.07
CA SER A 561 19.31 -23.90 -30.37
C SER A 561 18.39 -22.71 -30.15
N ALA A 562 17.13 -22.80 -30.60
CA ALA A 562 16.12 -21.77 -30.36
C ALA A 562 15.79 -21.59 -28.86
N ASN A 563 15.71 -22.70 -28.10
CA ASN A 563 15.48 -22.66 -26.65
C ASN A 563 16.66 -22.01 -25.90
N LEU A 564 17.91 -22.31 -26.31
CA LEU A 564 19.11 -21.69 -25.76
C LEU A 564 19.15 -20.18 -26.05
N GLU A 565 18.87 -19.77 -27.29
CA GLU A 565 18.80 -18.34 -27.65
C GLU A 565 17.71 -17.62 -26.85
N ALA A 566 16.51 -18.22 -26.77
CA ALA A 566 15.38 -17.67 -26.03
C ALA A 566 15.69 -17.43 -24.54
N ASN A 567 16.47 -18.32 -23.93
CA ASN A 567 16.91 -18.25 -22.52
C ASN A 567 18.27 -17.51 -22.34
N CYS A 568 18.81 -16.94 -23.41
CA CYS A 568 20.09 -16.22 -23.46
C CYS A 568 21.28 -17.07 -22.97
N ILE A 569 21.32 -18.35 -23.35
CA ILE A 569 22.44 -19.25 -23.05
C ILE A 569 23.51 -19.08 -24.15
N PRO A 570 24.78 -18.81 -23.80
CA PRO A 570 25.87 -18.72 -24.77
C PRO A 570 26.11 -20.05 -25.51
N ASN A 571 26.41 -19.98 -26.81
CA ASN A 571 26.62 -21.17 -27.65
C ASN A 571 27.75 -22.09 -27.17
N GLY A 572 28.76 -21.55 -26.46
CA GLY A 572 29.88 -22.34 -25.92
C GLY A 572 29.53 -23.22 -24.71
N ILE A 573 28.28 -23.21 -24.23
CA ILE A 573 27.89 -23.86 -22.97
C ILE A 573 28.16 -25.37 -22.91
N PHE A 574 28.22 -26.05 -24.06
CA PHE A 574 28.43 -27.49 -24.18
C PHE A 574 29.81 -27.96 -23.71
N ASP A 575 30.81 -27.06 -23.74
CA ASP A 575 32.18 -27.37 -23.34
C ASP A 575 32.55 -26.76 -21.98
N MET A 576 31.67 -25.94 -21.40
CA MET A 576 32.02 -25.11 -20.24
C MET A 576 32.16 -25.90 -18.94
N GLY A 577 33.28 -25.64 -18.26
CA GLY A 577 33.60 -26.06 -16.90
C GLY A 577 33.58 -24.91 -15.90
N ALA A 578 34.00 -25.17 -14.66
CA ALA A 578 34.00 -24.18 -13.59
C ALA A 578 34.90 -22.97 -13.90
N GLU A 579 36.00 -23.20 -14.59
CA GLU A 579 36.95 -22.20 -15.08
C GLU A 579 36.32 -21.16 -16.04
N ASP A 580 35.25 -21.54 -16.75
CA ASP A 580 34.57 -20.67 -17.70
C ASP A 580 33.46 -19.82 -17.06
N TYR A 581 33.18 -20.02 -15.76
CA TYR A 581 32.00 -19.46 -15.10
C TYR A 581 31.91 -17.93 -15.19
N GLU A 582 33.01 -17.23 -14.95
CA GLU A 582 33.03 -15.76 -15.04
C GLU A 582 32.77 -15.27 -16.47
N GLY A 583 33.43 -15.89 -17.45
CA GLY A 583 33.22 -15.60 -18.88
C GLY A 583 31.79 -15.90 -19.35
N PHE A 584 31.19 -16.99 -18.84
CA PHE A 584 29.78 -17.31 -19.07
C PHE A 584 28.87 -16.20 -18.55
N LEU A 585 29.08 -15.73 -17.32
CA LEU A 585 28.26 -14.66 -16.73
C LEU A 585 28.37 -13.37 -17.55
N GLU A 586 29.57 -12.99 -17.99
CA GLU A 586 29.78 -11.81 -18.84
C GLU A 586 29.03 -11.93 -20.18
N GLN A 587 29.21 -13.05 -20.89
CA GLN A 587 28.55 -13.28 -22.17
C GLN A 587 27.02 -13.31 -22.03
N ARG A 588 26.51 -14.00 -21.01
CA ARG A 588 25.06 -14.11 -20.78
C ARG A 588 24.43 -12.75 -20.45
N ARG A 589 25.10 -11.89 -19.67
CA ARG A 589 24.59 -10.52 -19.38
C ARG A 589 24.44 -9.70 -20.66
N VAL A 590 25.38 -9.80 -21.60
CA VAL A 590 25.29 -9.13 -22.90
C VAL A 590 24.13 -9.67 -23.73
N LEU A 591 23.92 -10.99 -23.77
CA LEU A 591 22.77 -11.60 -24.46
C LEU A 591 21.43 -11.16 -23.85
N MET A 592 21.33 -11.15 -22.52
CA MET A 592 20.16 -10.67 -21.79
C MET A 592 19.89 -9.19 -22.09
N ALA A 593 20.91 -8.33 -22.07
CA ALA A 593 20.77 -6.92 -22.39
C ALA A 593 20.26 -6.69 -23.83
N LYS A 594 20.83 -7.40 -24.82
CA LYS A 594 20.35 -7.36 -26.22
C LYS A 594 18.92 -7.85 -26.36
N LYS A 595 18.50 -8.86 -25.59
CA LYS A 595 17.11 -9.32 -25.57
C LYS A 595 16.18 -8.24 -25.04
N ILE A 596 16.52 -7.61 -23.91
CA ILE A 596 15.74 -6.51 -23.32
C ILE A 596 15.64 -5.33 -24.30
N GLU A 597 16.74 -4.99 -24.99
CA GLU A 597 16.75 -3.93 -26.00
C GLU A 597 15.83 -4.24 -27.18
N ARG A 598 15.92 -5.44 -27.77
CA ARG A 598 15.03 -5.88 -28.86
C ARG A 598 13.57 -5.86 -28.43
N TYR A 599 13.29 -6.37 -27.23
CA TYR A 599 11.97 -6.34 -26.62
C TYR A 599 11.44 -4.90 -26.49
N PHE A 600 12.22 -3.98 -25.91
CA PHE A 600 11.81 -2.59 -25.72
C PHE A 600 11.59 -1.86 -27.04
N LYS A 601 12.44 -2.09 -28.04
CA LYS A 601 12.29 -1.50 -29.39
C LYS A 601 11.08 -2.09 -30.14
N GLY A 602 10.67 -3.32 -29.81
CA GLY A 602 9.47 -4.00 -30.34
C GLY A 602 8.16 -3.73 -29.58
N LEU A 603 8.18 -2.90 -28.54
CA LEU A 603 6.98 -2.32 -27.92
C LEU A 603 6.37 -1.25 -28.82
#